data_AF-A6EPS2-F1
#
_entry.id   AF-A6EPS2-F1
#
_cell.length_a   1.000
_cell.length_b   1.000
_cell.length_c   1.000
_cell.angle_alpha   90.00
_cell.angle_beta   90.00
_cell.angle_gamma   90.00
#
_symmetry.space_group_name_H-M   'P 1'
#
loop_
_entity.id
_entity.type
_entity.pdbx_description
1 polymer ?
#
loop_
_entity_poly.entity_id
_entity_poly.type
_entity_poly.pdbx_seq_one_letter_code
_entity_poly.pdbx_strand_id
1 'polypeptide(L)' 'MTTVEKRQKIKDALETFNDAQIEETLQYISKVKSRDEKRQQYVEALLTSEKNLFDRLAQ' A
#
# COMPACT_ATOMS: atom_id res chain seq x y z
N MET A 1 -26.04 -28.14 16.28
CA MET A 1 -24.63 -28.05 15.89
C MET A 1 -23.77 -28.61 17.02
N THR A 2 -23.09 -29.73 16.80
CA THR A 2 -22.27 -30.43 17.79
C THR A 2 -20.96 -29.67 18.06
N THR A 3 -20.28 -30.01 19.15
CA THR A 3 -18.96 -29.44 19.50
C THR A 3 -17.91 -29.74 18.42
N VAL A 4 -18.04 -30.87 17.72
CA VAL A 4 -17.16 -31.27 16.61
C VAL A 4 -17.39 -30.38 15.39
N GLU A 5 -18.65 -30.13 15.02
CA GLU A 5 -19.00 -29.24 13.92
C GLU A 5 -18.56 -27.78 14.17
N LYS A 6 -18.64 -27.32 15.43
CA LYS A 6 -18.11 -26.02 15.84
C LYS A 6 -16.59 -25.93 15.66
N ARG A 7 -15.84 -26.96 16.08
CA ARG A 7 -14.38 -27.00 15.89
C ARG A 7 -14.01 -27.03 14.41
N GLN A 8 -14.73 -27.81 13.60
CA GLN A 8 -14.45 -27.91 12.18
C GLN A 8 -14.65 -26.57 11.48
N LYS A 9 -15.77 -25.87 11.74
CA LYS A 9 -16.00 -24.52 11.18
C LYS A 9 -14.92 -23.51 11.59
N ILE A 10 -14.43 -23.57 12.83
CA ILE A 10 -13.34 -22.69 13.29
C ILE A 10 -12.04 -23.03 12.57
N LYS A 11 -11.73 -24.32 12.41
CA LYS A 11 -10.55 -24.78 11.68
C LYS A 11 -10.59 -24.36 10.21
N ASP A 12 -11.72 -24.56 9.54
CA ASP A 12 -11.92 -24.17 8.14
C ASP A 12 -11.82 -22.64 7.98
N ALA A 13 -12.38 -21.87 8.93
CA ALA A 13 -12.27 -20.41 8.93
C ALA A 13 -10.83 -19.91 9.16
N LEU A 14 -10.05 -20.62 9.99
CA LEU A 14 -8.63 -20.33 10.21
C LEU A 14 -7.76 -20.73 9.00
N GLU A 15 -8.07 -21.85 8.33
CA GLU A 15 -7.42 -22.25 7.07
C GLU A 15 -7.77 -21.29 5.91
N THR A 16 -8.94 -20.65 5.97
CA THR A 16 -9.36 -19.61 5.01
C THR A 16 -8.65 -18.27 5.27
N PHE A 17 -8.18 -18.02 6.50
CA PHE A 17 -7.18 -16.98 6.83
C PHE A 17 -5.79 -17.37 6.29
N ASN A 18 -5.77 -17.80 5.04
CA ASN A 18 -4.61 -18.29 4.32
C ASN A 18 -3.55 -17.19 4.26
N ASP A 19 -2.36 -17.49 4.76
CA ASP A 19 -1.19 -16.61 4.76
C ASP A 19 -0.92 -15.96 3.39
N ALA A 20 -1.32 -16.63 2.29
CA ALA A 20 -1.24 -16.06 0.94
C ALA A 20 -2.05 -14.77 0.77
N GLN A 21 -3.23 -14.65 1.38
CA GLN A 21 -4.06 -13.43 1.32
C GLN A 21 -3.44 -12.30 2.14
N ILE A 22 -2.82 -12.64 3.27
CA ILE A 22 -2.09 -11.68 4.10
C ILE A 22 -0.87 -11.18 3.32
N GLU A 23 -0.12 -12.07 2.68
CA GLU A 23 1.05 -11.73 1.90
C GLU A 23 0.70 -10.90 0.66
N GLU A 24 -0.36 -11.24 -0.05
CA GLU A 24 -0.89 -10.44 -1.17
C GLU A 24 -1.29 -9.03 -0.70
N THR A 25 -1.96 -8.92 0.45
CA THR A 25 -2.35 -7.65 1.03
C THR A 25 -1.12 -6.82 1.43
N LEU A 26 -0.11 -7.43 2.06
CA LEU A 26 1.15 -6.76 2.41
C LEU A 26 1.90 -6.28 1.17
N GLN A 27 1.95 -7.09 0.11
CA GLN A 27 2.56 -6.69 -1.16
C GLN A 27 1.80 -5.52 -1.80
N TYR A 28 0.47 -5.53 -1.76
CA TYR A 28 -0.34 -4.43 -2.25
C TYR A 28 -0.06 -3.13 -1.48
N ILE A 29 -0.05 -3.18 -0.15
CA ILE A 29 0.28 -2.03 0.71
C ILE A 29 1.67 -1.48 0.37
N SER A 30 2.67 -2.36 0.20
CA SER A 30 4.03 -1.97 -0.17
C SER A 30 4.09 -1.26 -1.54
N LYS A 31 3.36 -1.77 -2.54
CA LYS A 31 3.23 -1.14 -3.87
C LYS A 31 2.58 0.25 -3.79
N VAL A 32 1.52 0.39 -2.99
CA VAL A 32 0.83 1.67 -2.79
C VAL A 32 1.78 2.68 -2.14
N LYS A 33 2.50 2.28 -1.08
CA LYS A 33 3.48 3.13 -0.40
C LYS A 33 4.56 3.62 -1.36
N SER A 34 5.16 2.72 -2.13
CA SER A 34 6.20 3.08 -3.10
C SER A 34 5.68 4.04 -4.19
N ARG A 35 4.42 3.89 -4.61
CA ARG A 35 3.80 4.84 -5.56
C ARG A 35 3.61 6.22 -4.94
N ASP A 36 3.19 6.31 -3.68
CA ASP A 36 3.02 7.61 -3.04
C ASP A 36 4.36 8.31 -2.81
N GLU A 37 5.41 7.59 -2.41
CA GLU A 37 6.78 8.14 -2.30
C GLU A 37 7.26 8.72 -3.64
N LYS A 38 7.05 8.00 -4.75
CA LYS A 38 7.39 8.51 -6.10
C LYS A 38 6.58 9.75 -6.48
N ARG A 39 5.30 9.79 -6.09
CA ARG A 39 4.43 10.95 -6.33
C ARG A 39 4.94 12.17 -5.57
N GLN A 40 5.33 12.00 -4.31
CA GLN A 40 5.90 13.08 -3.49
C GLN A 40 7.17 13.65 -4.13
N GLN A 41 8.12 12.78 -4.49
CA GLN A 41 9.35 13.18 -5.18
C GLN A 41 9.09 13.93 -6.48
N TYR A 42 8.10 13.49 -7.26
CA TYR A 42 7.71 14.15 -8.50
C TYR A 42 7.17 15.57 -8.25
N VAL A 43 6.29 15.74 -7.25
CA VAL A 43 5.75 17.06 -6.88
C VAL A 43 6.85 17.98 -6.38
N GLU A 44 7.76 17.50 -5.53
CA GLU A 44 8.91 18.28 -5.06
C GLU A 44 9.82 18.74 -6.21
N ALA A 45 10.07 17.86 -7.18
CA ALA A 45 10.85 18.19 -8.37
C ALA A 45 10.16 19.27 -9.23
N LEU A 46 8.83 19.18 -9.41
CA LEU A 46 8.06 20.20 -10.13
C LEU A 46 8.13 21.55 -9.42
N LEU A 47 7.87 21.60 -8.12
CA LEU A 47 7.93 22.84 -7.33
C LEU A 47 9.32 23.49 -7.40
N THR A 48 10.38 22.67 -7.35
CA THR A 48 11.76 23.15 -7.51
C THR A 48 12.00 23.72 -8.90
N SER A 49 11.52 23.04 -9.95
CA SER A 49 11.64 23.52 -11.32
C SER A 49 10.87 24.82 -11.55
N GLU A 50 9.65 24.93 -11.02
CA GLU A 50 8.84 26.15 -11.10
C GLU A 50 9.52 27.32 -10.40
N LYS A 51 10.01 27.11 -9.16
CA LYS A 51 10.76 28.14 -8.43
C LYS A 51 11.97 28.62 -9.23
N ASN A 52 12.77 27.69 -9.77
CA ASN A 52 13.93 28.04 -10.59
C ASN A 52 13.55 28.84 -11.84
N LEU A 53 12.39 28.56 -12.45
CA LEU A 53 11.88 29.32 -13.59
C LEU A 53 11.49 30.73 -13.17
N PHE A 54 10.77 30.89 -12.06
CA PHE A 54 10.42 32.21 -11.51
C PHE A 54 11.66 33.03 -11.19
N ASP A 55 12.64 32.45 -10.50
CA ASP A 55 13.88 33.13 -10.13
C ASP A 55 14.65 33.62 -11.37
N ARG A 56 14.64 32.86 -12.48
CA ARG A 56 15.24 33.26 -13.76
C ARG A 56 14.49 34.38 -14.47
N LEU A 57 13.17 34.41 -14.36
CA LEU A 57 12.33 35.42 -15.02
C LEU A 57 12.27 36.75 -14.24
N ALA A 58 12.65 36.74 -12.96
CA ALA A 58 12.71 37.91 -12.10
C ALA A 58 14.05 38.67 -12.14
N GLN A 59 15.03 38.17 -12.89
CA GLN A 59 16.31 38.84 -13.20
C GLN A 59 16.20 39.66 -14.49
#